data_AF-A0A2E9TMY8-F1
#
_entry.id   AF-A0A2E9TMY8-F1
#
_cell.length_a   1.000
_cell.length_b   1.000
_cell.length_c   1.000
_cell.angle_alpha   90.00
_cell.angle_beta   90.00
_cell.angle_gamma   90.00
#
_symmetry.space_group_name_H-M   'P 1'
#
loop_
_entity.id
_entity.type
_entity.pdbx_description
1 polymer ?
#
loop_
_entity_poly.entity_id
_entity_poly.type
_entity_poly.pdbx_seq_one_letter_code
_entity_poly.pdbx_strand_id
1 'polypeptide(L)'
;KSFSAGNDLVDFLNAKPGEVGEAANFIKAIYAFPKVVVAAVQGNAVGVGTTMLLHMDMVVASDDAKFITPFADLGAVPEAGSAKLLPDWLGYQRAARMLLLGEPMLAQEAFEAGLIAKVVSREELQATARGWAATLAKKPPKALRESKRLMRQAISKPLQDVLEEDLALFGEMLQGDEAKAVLAAMVNKGKG
;
A
#
# COMPACT_ATOMS: atom_id res chain seq x y z
N LYS A 1 -10.29 5.06 -18.69
CA LYS A 1 -9.19 4.06 -18.71
C LYS A 1 -9.03 3.46 -17.32
N SER A 2 -8.86 2.14 -17.23
CA SER A 2 -8.65 1.37 -15.99
C SER A 2 -7.22 1.53 -15.45
N PHE A 3 -7.02 1.21 -14.17
CA PHE A 3 -5.70 1.20 -13.51
C PHE A 3 -4.96 -0.09 -13.85
N SER A 4 -5.57 -1.23 -13.55
CA SER A 4 -5.06 -2.55 -13.92
C SER A 4 -6.21 -3.56 -13.98
N ALA A 5 -6.25 -4.34 -15.05
CA ALA A 5 -7.19 -5.45 -15.21
C ALA A 5 -6.72 -6.74 -14.50
N GLY A 6 -5.56 -6.71 -13.85
CA GLY A 6 -4.94 -7.87 -13.22
C GLY A 6 -3.99 -8.59 -14.16
N ASN A 7 -3.77 -9.88 -13.89
CA ASN A 7 -2.95 -10.73 -14.75
C ASN A 7 -3.66 -11.02 -16.07
N ASP A 8 -2.88 -11.27 -17.12
CA ASP A 8 -3.43 -11.78 -18.36
C ASP A 8 -3.99 -13.20 -18.13
N LEU A 9 -5.24 -13.41 -18.54
CA LEU A 9 -5.89 -14.71 -18.41
C LEU A 9 -5.23 -15.76 -19.31
N VAL A 10 -4.63 -15.35 -20.42
CA VAL A 10 -3.89 -16.23 -21.34
C VAL A 10 -2.65 -16.79 -20.65
N ASP A 11 -1.97 -15.99 -19.82
CA ASP A 11 -0.81 -16.45 -19.05
C ASP A 11 -1.21 -17.53 -18.04
N PHE A 12 -2.37 -17.40 -17.40
CA PHE A 12 -2.87 -18.43 -16.49
C PHE A 12 -3.21 -19.74 -17.20
N LEU A 13 -3.80 -19.69 -18.39
CA LEU A 13 -4.11 -20.88 -19.18
C LEU A 13 -2.85 -21.63 -19.62
N ASN A 14 -1.74 -20.91 -19.80
CA ASN A 14 -0.47 -21.47 -20.26
C ASN A 14 0.50 -21.84 -19.13
N ALA A 15 0.19 -21.48 -17.88
CA ALA A 15 1.05 -21.72 -16.73
C ALA A 15 1.17 -23.21 -16.38
N LYS A 16 2.38 -23.67 -16.08
CA LYS A 16 2.62 -25.05 -15.64
C LYS A 16 2.38 -25.20 -14.14
N PRO A 17 2.02 -26.41 -13.66
CA PRO A 17 1.92 -26.66 -12.23
C PRO A 17 3.21 -26.28 -11.48
N GLY A 18 3.09 -25.40 -10.50
CA GLY A 18 4.21 -24.91 -9.68
C GLY A 18 4.95 -23.70 -10.25
N GLU A 19 4.60 -23.19 -11.44
CA GLU A 19 5.13 -21.91 -11.92
C GLU A 19 4.54 -20.75 -11.13
N VAL A 20 5.44 -19.90 -10.63
CA VAL A 20 5.10 -18.66 -9.95
C VAL A 20 5.11 -17.56 -11.00
N GLY A 21 3.92 -17.11 -11.42
CA GLY A 21 3.78 -16.07 -12.44
C GLY A 21 4.50 -14.77 -12.07
N GLU A 22 4.87 -13.96 -13.07
CA GLU A 22 5.66 -12.73 -12.89
C GLU A 22 5.03 -11.74 -11.89
N ALA A 23 3.70 -11.71 -11.82
CA ALA A 23 2.95 -10.94 -10.84
C ALA A 23 3.37 -11.22 -9.40
N ALA A 24 3.65 -12.47 -9.04
CA ALA A 24 4.09 -12.81 -7.70
C ALA A 24 5.51 -12.29 -7.40
N ASN A 25 6.39 -12.23 -8.41
CA ASN A 25 7.70 -11.57 -8.26
C ASN A 25 7.55 -10.06 -8.08
N PHE A 26 6.61 -9.45 -8.81
CA PHE A 26 6.28 -8.03 -8.65
C PHE A 26 5.72 -7.73 -7.25
N ILE A 27 4.80 -8.55 -6.73
CA ILE A 27 4.28 -8.42 -5.37
C ILE A 27 5.40 -8.54 -4.34
N LYS A 28 6.28 -9.54 -4.46
CA LYS A 28 7.46 -9.68 -3.58
C LYS A 28 8.36 -8.46 -3.65
N ALA A 29 8.57 -7.89 -4.84
CA ALA A 29 9.38 -6.70 -5.03
C ALA A 29 8.76 -5.48 -4.32
N ILE A 30 7.45 -5.25 -4.46
CA ILE A 30 6.74 -4.16 -3.76
C ILE A 30 6.77 -4.37 -2.24
N TYR A 31 6.53 -5.61 -1.80
CA TYR A 31 6.55 -5.98 -0.39
C TYR A 31 7.94 -5.75 0.25
N ALA A 32 9.02 -6.00 -0.49
CA ALA A 32 10.38 -5.77 -0.02
C ALA A 32 10.91 -4.35 -0.33
N PHE A 33 10.15 -3.51 -1.05
CA PHE A 33 10.67 -2.24 -1.55
C PHE A 33 10.93 -1.25 -0.41
N PRO A 34 12.16 -0.75 -0.25
CA PRO A 34 12.53 0.00 0.95
C PRO A 34 12.02 1.45 0.96
N LYS A 35 11.67 2.03 -0.20
CA LYS A 35 11.17 3.41 -0.29
C LYS A 35 9.64 3.46 -0.23
N VAL A 36 9.10 4.60 0.15
CA VAL A 36 7.64 4.84 0.15
C VAL A 36 7.10 4.77 -1.28
N VAL A 37 6.05 3.98 -1.50
CA VAL A 37 5.37 3.80 -2.77
C VAL A 37 3.99 4.44 -2.71
N VAL A 38 3.75 5.38 -3.62
CA VAL A 38 2.48 6.08 -3.77
C VAL A 38 1.79 5.57 -5.04
N ALA A 39 0.56 5.06 -4.89
CA ALA A 39 -0.27 4.63 -6.01
C ALA A 39 -1.33 5.68 -6.33
N ALA A 40 -1.53 5.93 -7.62
CA ALA A 40 -2.60 6.77 -8.15
C ALA A 40 -3.53 5.87 -8.98
N VAL A 41 -4.74 5.63 -8.47
CA VAL A 41 -5.65 4.62 -9.02
C VAL A 41 -6.85 5.28 -9.69
N GLN A 42 -7.09 4.97 -10.95
CA GLN A 42 -8.29 5.41 -11.67
C GLN A 42 -9.04 4.26 -12.34
N GLY A 43 -10.37 4.33 -12.38
CA GLY A 43 -11.20 3.26 -12.94
C GLY A 43 -10.97 1.92 -12.24
N ASN A 44 -11.07 0.81 -12.99
CA ASN A 44 -11.01 -0.52 -12.37
C ASN A 44 -9.58 -0.92 -11.98
N ALA A 45 -9.46 -1.41 -10.75
CA ALA A 45 -8.37 -2.26 -10.25
C ALA A 45 -8.95 -3.66 -10.01
N VAL A 46 -8.41 -4.67 -10.67
CA VAL A 46 -8.98 -6.04 -10.67
C VAL A 46 -7.93 -7.07 -10.30
N GLY A 47 -8.29 -8.02 -9.44
CA GLY A 47 -7.42 -9.12 -9.01
C GLY A 47 -6.13 -8.58 -8.41
N VAL A 48 -4.99 -8.93 -9.01
CA VAL A 48 -3.68 -8.41 -8.58
C VAL A 48 -3.60 -6.88 -8.64
N GLY A 49 -4.35 -6.23 -9.53
CA GLY A 49 -4.49 -4.78 -9.58
C GLY A 49 -5.02 -4.17 -8.30
N THR A 50 -5.89 -4.90 -7.58
CA THR A 50 -6.38 -4.53 -6.24
C THR A 50 -5.40 -4.97 -5.16
N THR A 51 -4.99 -6.25 -5.17
CA THR A 51 -4.22 -6.81 -4.07
C THR A 51 -2.80 -6.27 -3.98
N MET A 52 -2.21 -5.78 -5.07
CA MET A 52 -0.92 -5.07 -5.04
C MET A 52 -0.96 -3.80 -4.18
N LEU A 53 -2.14 -3.18 -4.06
CA LEU A 53 -2.32 -1.95 -3.29
C LEU A 53 -2.15 -2.18 -1.79
N LEU A 54 -2.38 -3.42 -1.32
CA LEU A 54 -2.13 -3.85 0.06
C LEU A 54 -0.64 -3.81 0.43
N HIS A 55 0.24 -3.69 -0.56
CA HIS A 55 1.68 -3.57 -0.38
C HIS A 55 2.19 -2.17 -0.70
N MET A 56 1.30 -1.23 -1.04
CA MET A 56 1.63 0.18 -1.24
C MET A 56 1.48 0.96 0.07
N ASP A 57 2.20 2.05 0.21
CA ASP A 57 2.21 2.80 1.47
C ASP A 57 1.17 3.93 1.48
N MET A 58 0.84 4.48 0.31
CA MET A 58 -0.23 5.46 0.16
C MET A 58 -0.97 5.25 -1.15
N VAL A 59 -2.29 5.20 -1.09
CA VAL A 59 -3.14 5.06 -2.27
C VAL A 59 -4.07 6.26 -2.35
N VAL A 60 -3.99 7.02 -3.44
CA VAL A 60 -5.01 8.00 -3.81
C VAL A 60 -5.78 7.44 -5.01
N ALA A 61 -7.11 7.55 -4.97
CA ALA A 61 -7.97 7.07 -6.03
C ALA A 61 -8.85 8.19 -6.60
N SER A 62 -9.19 8.09 -7.88
CA SER A 62 -10.29 8.90 -8.42
C SER A 62 -11.65 8.39 -7.93
N ASP A 63 -12.63 9.27 -7.89
CA ASP A 63 -14.04 8.98 -7.56
C ASP A 63 -14.65 7.83 -8.36
N ASP A 64 -14.21 7.63 -9.60
CA ASP A 64 -14.64 6.55 -10.48
C ASP A 64 -13.90 5.21 -10.29
N ALA A 65 -13.01 5.10 -9.30
CA ALA A 65 -12.25 3.89 -9.03
C ALA A 65 -13.11 2.76 -8.44
N LYS A 66 -12.81 1.52 -8.84
CA LYS A 66 -13.45 0.31 -8.32
C LYS A 66 -12.41 -0.76 -8.04
N PHE A 67 -12.48 -1.37 -6.87
CA PHE A 67 -11.56 -2.41 -6.40
C PHE A 67 -12.26 -3.76 -6.42
N ILE A 68 -11.75 -4.68 -7.21
CA ILE A 68 -12.42 -5.95 -7.54
C ILE A 68 -11.46 -7.10 -7.29
N THR A 69 -11.93 -8.16 -6.63
CA THR A 69 -11.16 -9.38 -6.33
C THR A 69 -11.96 -10.63 -6.73
N PRO A 70 -12.13 -10.91 -8.03
CA PRO A 70 -13.06 -11.93 -8.53
C PRO A 70 -12.46 -13.35 -8.43
N PHE A 71 -11.71 -13.65 -7.38
CA PHE A 71 -10.97 -14.92 -7.26
C PHE A 71 -11.90 -16.12 -7.17
N ALA A 72 -12.95 -16.04 -6.34
CA ALA A 72 -13.94 -17.10 -6.19
C ALA A 72 -14.67 -17.40 -7.51
N ASP A 73 -15.04 -16.36 -8.29
CA ASP A 73 -15.66 -16.52 -9.61
C ASP A 73 -14.73 -17.19 -10.62
N LEU A 74 -13.42 -17.01 -10.46
CA LEU A 74 -12.39 -17.67 -11.26
C LEU A 74 -12.04 -19.08 -10.74
N GLY A 75 -12.71 -19.57 -9.70
CA GLY A 75 -12.38 -20.85 -9.05
C GLY A 75 -11.03 -20.83 -8.32
N ALA A 76 -10.53 -19.64 -7.99
CA ALA A 76 -9.24 -19.43 -7.36
C ALA A 76 -9.40 -18.95 -5.92
N VAL A 77 -8.41 -19.27 -5.09
CA VAL A 77 -8.26 -18.67 -3.76
C VAL A 77 -7.66 -17.26 -3.85
N PRO A 78 -7.86 -16.40 -2.84
CA PRO A 78 -7.22 -15.09 -2.80
C PRO A 78 -5.69 -15.17 -2.81
N GLU A 79 -5.05 -14.21 -3.48
CA GLU A 79 -3.59 -14.16 -3.66
C GLU A 79 -2.95 -12.90 -3.04
N ALA A 80 -1.64 -12.72 -3.20
CA ALA A 80 -0.86 -11.60 -2.66
C ALA A 80 -1.08 -11.28 -1.16
N GLY A 81 -1.42 -12.29 -0.35
CA GLY A 81 -1.68 -12.12 1.09
C GLY A 81 -3.04 -11.49 1.43
N SER A 82 -3.90 -11.28 0.44
CA SER A 82 -5.20 -10.61 0.61
C SER A 82 -6.16 -11.32 1.57
N ALA A 83 -6.11 -12.65 1.68
CA ALA A 83 -6.89 -13.42 2.66
C ALA A 83 -6.53 -13.11 4.13
N LYS A 84 -5.34 -12.55 4.38
CA LYS A 84 -4.93 -12.06 5.71
C LYS A 84 -5.14 -10.55 5.83
N LEU A 85 -4.61 -9.78 4.88
CA LEU A 85 -4.53 -8.33 4.99
C LEU A 85 -5.91 -7.66 4.89
N LEU A 86 -6.81 -8.14 4.02
CA LEU A 86 -8.13 -7.53 3.88
C LEU A 86 -8.99 -7.69 5.15
N PRO A 87 -9.08 -8.88 5.79
CA PRO A 87 -9.76 -9.00 7.07
C PRO A 87 -9.15 -8.14 8.18
N ASP A 88 -7.81 -8.07 8.26
CA ASP A 88 -7.11 -7.27 9.27
C ASP A 88 -7.41 -5.77 9.14
N TRP A 89 -7.54 -5.27 7.90
CA TRP A 89 -7.69 -3.84 7.65
C TRP A 89 -9.15 -3.41 7.57
N LEU A 90 -9.99 -4.17 6.87
CA LEU A 90 -11.37 -3.79 6.54
C LEU A 90 -12.40 -4.37 7.50
N GLY A 91 -11.99 -5.36 8.29
CA GLY A 91 -12.87 -6.26 9.04
C GLY A 91 -13.39 -7.41 8.16
N TYR A 92 -13.71 -8.53 8.81
CA TYR A 92 -14.03 -9.79 8.12
C TYR A 92 -15.19 -9.68 7.14
N GLN A 93 -16.29 -8.98 7.49
CA GLN A 93 -17.48 -8.92 6.63
C GLN A 93 -17.25 -8.17 5.32
N ARG A 94 -16.50 -7.06 5.35
CA ARG A 94 -16.13 -6.32 4.14
C ARG A 94 -15.17 -7.13 3.29
N ALA A 95 -14.18 -7.77 3.92
CA ALA A 95 -13.26 -8.67 3.23
C ALA A 95 -14.00 -9.85 2.59
N ALA A 96 -14.99 -10.43 3.25
CA ALA A 96 -15.79 -11.53 2.72
C ALA A 96 -16.63 -11.11 1.50
N ARG A 97 -17.25 -9.92 1.52
CA ARG A 97 -17.94 -9.36 0.34
C ARG A 97 -17.00 -9.24 -0.86
N MET A 98 -15.78 -8.75 -0.65
CA MET A 98 -14.79 -8.62 -1.72
C MET A 98 -14.26 -9.98 -2.19
N LEU A 99 -13.83 -10.84 -1.26
CA LEU A 99 -13.07 -12.06 -1.57
C LEU A 99 -13.95 -13.27 -1.90
N LEU A 100 -15.11 -13.40 -1.25
CA LEU A 100 -16.00 -14.55 -1.40
C LEU A 100 -17.15 -14.26 -2.36
N LEU A 101 -17.76 -13.08 -2.29
CA LEU A 101 -18.83 -12.69 -3.22
C LEU A 101 -18.31 -12.01 -4.49
N GLY A 102 -17.04 -11.58 -4.53
CA GLY A 102 -16.48 -10.87 -5.68
C GLY A 102 -17.02 -9.44 -5.85
N GLU A 103 -17.72 -8.88 -4.84
CA GLU A 103 -18.36 -7.58 -4.97
C GLU A 103 -17.33 -6.46 -5.13
N PRO A 104 -17.54 -5.52 -6.08
CA PRO A 104 -16.68 -4.37 -6.23
C PRO A 104 -16.83 -3.42 -5.04
N MET A 105 -15.71 -3.01 -4.44
CA MET A 105 -15.68 -1.91 -3.47
C MET A 105 -15.46 -0.59 -4.22
N LEU A 106 -16.34 0.38 -4.02
CA LEU A 106 -16.27 1.69 -4.69
C LEU A 106 -15.30 2.62 -3.96
N ALA A 107 -14.77 3.63 -4.65
CA ALA A 107 -13.75 4.55 -4.11
C ALA A 107 -14.09 5.12 -2.73
N GLN A 108 -15.32 5.60 -2.52
CA GLN A 108 -15.74 6.18 -1.25
C GLN A 108 -15.81 5.13 -0.12
N GLU A 109 -16.36 3.94 -0.40
CA GLU A 109 -16.38 2.83 0.56
C GLU A 109 -14.96 2.36 0.91
N ALA A 110 -14.07 2.28 -0.09
CA ALA A 110 -12.68 1.94 0.10
C ALA A 110 -11.93 2.95 1.00
N PHE A 111 -12.24 4.24 0.87
CA PHE A 111 -11.69 5.27 1.74
C PHE A 111 -12.20 5.13 3.18
N GLU A 112 -13.51 4.96 3.35
CA GLU A 112 -14.13 4.79 4.68
C GLU A 112 -13.67 3.51 5.38
N ALA A 113 -13.38 2.45 4.62
CA ALA A 113 -12.86 1.19 5.13
C ALA A 113 -11.35 1.21 5.39
N GLY A 114 -10.62 2.26 4.99
CA GLY A 114 -9.17 2.38 5.16
C GLY A 114 -8.33 1.62 4.13
N LEU A 115 -8.93 1.14 3.03
CA LEU A 115 -8.20 0.52 1.91
C LEU A 115 -7.37 1.56 1.12
N ILE A 116 -7.86 2.80 1.04
CA ILE A 116 -7.19 3.91 0.38
C ILE A 116 -7.13 5.14 1.28
N ALA A 117 -6.17 6.03 1.02
CA ALA A 117 -5.91 7.19 1.86
C ALA A 117 -6.64 8.47 1.41
N LYS A 118 -7.10 8.56 0.15
CA LYS A 118 -7.83 9.72 -0.35
C LYS A 118 -8.61 9.42 -1.64
N VAL A 119 -9.78 10.04 -1.77
CA VAL A 119 -10.54 10.16 -3.04
C VAL A 119 -10.40 11.57 -3.58
N VAL A 120 -10.21 11.70 -4.89
CA VAL A 120 -10.15 12.99 -5.63
C VAL A 120 -10.86 12.88 -6.98
N SER A 121 -11.02 13.98 -7.71
CA SER A 121 -11.48 13.87 -9.10
C SER A 121 -10.41 13.22 -9.99
N ARG A 122 -10.83 12.70 -11.16
CA ARG A 122 -9.91 12.09 -12.14
C ARG A 122 -8.83 13.05 -12.62
N GLU A 123 -9.14 14.35 -12.72
CA GLU A 123 -8.23 15.41 -13.15
C GLU A 123 -7.16 15.72 -12.09
N GLU A 124 -7.52 15.64 -10.82
CA GLU A 124 -6.64 15.97 -9.68
C GLU A 124 -5.72 14.80 -9.29
N LEU A 125 -6.03 13.58 -9.73
CA LEU A 125 -5.40 12.34 -9.28
C LEU A 125 -3.87 12.36 -9.41
N GLN A 126 -3.36 12.68 -10.61
CA GLN A 126 -1.92 12.69 -10.88
C GLN A 126 -1.21 13.80 -10.11
N ALA A 127 -1.82 14.99 -10.03
CA ALA A 127 -1.27 16.11 -9.28
C ALA A 127 -1.18 15.77 -7.78
N THR A 128 -2.21 15.14 -7.23
CA THR A 128 -2.27 14.73 -5.82
C THR A 128 -1.18 13.70 -5.49
N ALA A 129 -1.08 12.63 -6.28
CA ALA A 129 -0.07 11.59 -6.07
C ALA A 129 1.36 12.14 -6.17
N ARG A 130 1.63 12.98 -7.18
CA ARG A 130 2.94 13.65 -7.34
C ARG A 130 3.22 14.63 -6.22
N GLY A 131 2.20 15.33 -5.72
CA GLY A 131 2.31 16.22 -4.56
C GLY A 131 2.72 15.47 -3.30
N TRP A 132 2.14 14.30 -3.04
CA TRP A 132 2.55 13.42 -1.95
C TRP A 132 3.99 12.93 -2.14
N ALA A 133 4.34 12.43 -3.32
CA ALA A 133 5.71 11.99 -3.62
C ALA A 133 6.74 13.12 -3.45
N ALA A 134 6.43 14.33 -3.93
CA ALA A 134 7.30 15.50 -3.77
C ALA A 134 7.42 15.94 -2.30
N THR A 135 6.36 15.78 -1.51
CA THR A 135 6.40 16.05 -0.06
C THR A 135 7.26 15.01 0.67
N LEU A 136 7.14 13.73 0.31
CA LEU A 136 7.96 12.65 0.85
C LEU A 136 9.43 12.83 0.48
N ALA A 137 9.73 13.22 -0.76
CA ALA A 137 11.09 13.43 -1.25
C ALA A 137 11.87 14.53 -0.51
N LYS A 138 11.17 15.44 0.19
CA LYS A 138 11.78 16.49 1.02
C LYS A 138 12.11 16.03 2.44
N LYS A 139 11.68 14.82 2.84
CA LYS A 139 11.90 14.28 4.19
C LYS A 139 13.24 13.52 4.25
N PRO A 140 13.86 13.39 5.44
CA PRO A 140 15.06 12.57 5.62
C PRO A 140 14.86 11.14 5.10
N PRO A 141 15.64 10.68 4.09
CA PRO A 141 15.40 9.38 3.46
C PRO A 141 15.54 8.20 4.41
N LYS A 142 16.48 8.25 5.37
CA LYS A 142 16.62 7.19 6.39
C LYS A 142 15.35 7.10 7.24
N ALA A 143 14.80 8.24 7.68
CA ALA A 143 13.59 8.27 8.52
C ALA A 143 12.42 7.61 7.82
N LEU A 144 12.18 7.94 6.54
CA LEU A 144 11.08 7.34 5.79
C LEU A 144 11.23 5.82 5.62
N ARG A 145 12.43 5.34 5.28
CA ARG A 145 12.66 3.90 5.10
C ARG A 145 12.49 3.13 6.41
N GLU A 146 13.03 3.66 7.50
CA GLU A 146 12.96 3.04 8.82
C GLU A 146 11.54 3.07 9.39
N SER A 147 10.82 4.19 9.27
CA SER A 147 9.41 4.27 9.65
C SER A 147 8.57 3.26 8.87
N LYS A 148 8.75 3.16 7.55
CA LYS A 148 8.07 2.16 6.72
C LYS A 148 8.41 0.73 7.16
N ARG A 149 9.70 0.45 7.42
CA ARG A 149 10.16 -0.88 7.85
C ARG A 149 9.50 -1.29 9.17
N LEU A 150 9.51 -0.40 10.17
CA LEU A 150 8.88 -0.63 11.47
C LEU A 150 7.37 -0.86 11.33
N MET A 151 6.66 -0.05 10.53
CA MET A 151 5.23 -0.25 10.26
C MET A 151 4.93 -1.63 9.65
N ARG A 152 5.77 -2.10 8.72
CA ARG A 152 5.59 -3.43 8.10
C ARG A 152 5.91 -4.57 9.06
N GLN A 153 6.92 -4.40 9.91
CA GLN A 153 7.21 -5.35 10.98
C GLN A 153 6.07 -5.41 11.99
N ALA A 154 5.44 -4.28 12.31
CA ALA A 154 4.29 -4.21 13.20
C ALA A 154 3.11 -5.08 12.77
N ILE A 155 2.89 -5.19 11.46
CA ILE A 155 1.83 -6.03 10.87
C ILE A 155 2.17 -7.53 10.97
N SER A 156 3.46 -7.89 11.08
CA SER A 156 3.95 -9.27 10.99
C SER A 156 4.43 -9.87 12.32
N LYS A 157 4.77 -9.04 13.31
CA LYS A 157 5.26 -9.48 14.63
C LYS A 157 4.20 -9.23 15.73
N PRO A 158 4.25 -9.95 16.87
CA PRO A 158 3.53 -9.56 18.08
C PRO A 158 3.87 -8.11 18.48
N LEU A 159 2.88 -7.32 18.92
CA LEU A 159 3.01 -5.88 19.22
C LEU A 159 4.20 -5.52 20.15
N GLN A 160 4.55 -6.41 21.08
CA GLN A 160 5.64 -6.17 22.02
C GLN A 160 7.01 -6.11 21.34
N ASP A 161 7.32 -7.05 20.43
CA ASP A 161 8.60 -7.10 19.72
C ASP A 161 8.82 -5.88 18.82
N VAL A 162 7.71 -5.24 18.42
CA VAL A 162 7.69 -4.06 17.55
C VAL A 162 8.05 -2.81 18.35
N LEU A 163 7.50 -2.66 19.56
CA LEU A 163 7.75 -1.52 20.45
C LEU A 163 9.20 -1.46 20.92
N GLU A 164 9.82 -2.59 21.19
CA GLU A 164 11.25 -2.61 21.58
C GLU A 164 12.16 -2.17 20.42
N GLU A 165 11.84 -2.60 19.20
CA GLU A 165 12.60 -2.27 18.00
C GLU A 165 12.43 -0.80 17.58
N ASP A 166 11.22 -0.25 17.68
CA ASP A 166 10.95 1.14 17.30
C ASP A 166 11.67 2.17 18.19
N LEU A 167 11.69 1.96 19.51
CA LEU A 167 12.28 2.86 20.49
C LEU A 167 13.80 2.91 20.35
N ALA A 168 14.45 1.76 20.15
CA ALA A 168 15.88 1.68 19.94
C ALA A 168 16.30 2.46 18.69
N LEU A 169 15.58 2.27 17.59
CA LEU A 169 15.87 2.94 16.33
C LEU A 169 15.60 4.45 16.39
N PHE A 170 14.51 4.86 17.04
CA PHE A 170 14.21 6.28 17.28
C PHE A 170 15.38 6.98 17.98
N GLY A 171 15.92 6.36 19.03
CA GLY A 171 17.09 6.87 19.76
C GLY A 171 18.33 7.02 18.87
N GLU A 172 18.64 6.01 18.04
CA GLU A 172 19.76 6.07 17.08
C GLU A 172 19.57 7.22 16.08
N MET A 173 18.37 7.34 15.49
CA MET A 173 18.08 8.32 14.45
C MET A 173 18.22 9.76 14.92
N LEU A 174 17.88 10.06 16.18
CA LEU A 174 18.05 11.40 16.76
C LEU A 174 19.51 11.84 16.85
N GLN A 175 20.47 10.91 16.87
CA GLN A 175 21.89 11.23 16.95
C GLN A 175 22.54 11.49 15.59
N GLY A 176 21.84 11.22 14.47
CA GLY A 176 22.36 11.38 13.11
C GLY A 176 22.44 12.84 12.63
N ASP A 177 23.34 13.10 11.69
CA ASP A 177 23.60 14.46 11.15
C ASP A 177 22.36 15.09 10.49
N GLU A 178 21.55 14.28 9.78
CA GLU A 178 20.30 14.74 9.17
C GLU A 178 19.30 15.24 10.23
N ALA A 179 19.14 14.51 11.34
CA ALA A 179 18.23 14.89 12.41
C ALA A 179 18.71 16.15 13.13
N LYS A 180 20.02 16.24 13.42
CA LYS A 180 20.64 17.43 14.03
C LYS A 180 20.46 18.67 13.17
N ALA A 181 20.63 18.56 11.84
CA ALA A 181 20.46 19.67 10.91
C ALA A 181 18.99 20.16 10.85
N VAL A 182 18.03 19.22 10.77
CA VAL A 182 16.59 19.56 10.79
C VAL A 182 16.19 20.22 12.11
N LEU A 183 16.59 19.65 13.25
CA LEU A 183 16.29 20.19 14.58
C LEU A 183 16.90 21.59 14.78
N ALA A 184 18.14 21.80 14.35
CA ALA A 184 18.79 23.12 14.40
C ALA A 184 18.03 24.17 13.57
N ALA A 185 17.58 23.81 12.36
CA ALA A 185 16.80 24.71 11.50
C ALA A 185 15.43 25.05 12.11
N MET A 186 14.76 24.10 12.77
CA MET A 186 13.49 24.34 13.48
C MET A 186 13.66 25.26 14.69
N VAL A 187 14.71 25.05 15.51
CA VAL A 187 15.02 25.90 16.67
C VAL A 187 15.35 27.35 16.24
N ASN A 188 16.07 27.52 15.13
CA ASN A 188 16.41 28.86 14.62
C ASN A 188 15.20 29.60 14.03
N LYS A 189 14.23 28.88 13.43
CA LYS A 189 12.99 29.47 12.93
C LYS A 189 11.99 29.88 14.02
N GLY A 190 12.04 29.27 15.21
CA GLY A 190 11.18 29.64 16.34
C GLY A 190 11.70 30.81 17.18
N LYS A 191 12.85 31.39 16.82
CA LYS A 191 13.53 32.49 17.54
C LYS A 191 13.49 33.84 16.80
N GLY A 192 12.79 33.92 15.67
CA GLY A 192 12.55 35.16 14.90
C GLY A 192 11.06 35.38 14.71
#